data_AF-A0A1Z4UZK1-F1
#
_entry.id   AF-A0A1Z4UZK1-F1
#
_cell.length_a   1.000
_cell.length_b   1.000
_cell.length_c   1.000
_cell.angle_alpha   90.00
_cell.angle_beta   90.00
_cell.angle_gamma   90.00
#
_symmetry.space_group_name_H-M   'P 1'
#
loop_
_entity.id
_entity.type
_entity.pdbx_description
1 polymer ?
#
loop_
_entity_poly.entity_id
_entity_poly.type
_entity_poly.pdbx_seq_one_letter_code
_entity_poly.pdbx_strand_id
1 'polypeptide(L)' 'MEWSRIRLVADLQYWQQNLSVDGFVRQVTQRYAYQTVVKETTKVGFQVAEQQQQEDGSIRLIVQRWSA' A
#
# COMPACT_ATOMS: atom_id res chain seq x y z
N MET A 1 -13.57 7.01 -9.23
CA MET A 1 -12.14 7.16 -8.88
C MET A 1 -11.37 6.23 -9.77
N GLU A 2 -10.68 6.78 -10.77
CA GLU A 2 -9.69 6.04 -11.54
C GLU A 2 -8.45 5.91 -10.65
N TRP A 3 -8.09 4.70 -10.26
CA TRP A 3 -6.92 4.48 -9.42
C TRP A 3 -5.69 5.03 -10.12
N SER A 4 -4.87 5.79 -9.38
CA SER A 4 -3.58 6.28 -9.84
C SER A 4 -2.69 5.09 -10.22
N ARG A 5 -2.55 4.85 -11.53
CA ARG A 5 -1.65 3.84 -12.09
C ARG A 5 -0.21 4.28 -11.83
N ILE A 6 0.52 3.57 -10.99
CA ILE A 6 1.95 3.81 -10.82
C ILE A 6 2.67 3.34 -12.09
N ARG A 7 3.43 4.24 -12.70
CA ARG A 7 4.30 3.94 -13.83
C ARG A 7 5.74 4.11 -13.39
N LEU A 8 6.52 3.04 -13.45
CA LEU A 8 7.96 3.11 -13.28
C LEU A 8 8.58 3.65 -14.59
N VAL A 9 9.46 4.64 -14.46
CA VAL A 9 10.31 5.13 -15.55
C VAL A 9 11.74 4.88 -15.13
N ALA A 10 12.39 3.90 -15.76
CA ALA A 10 13.76 3.48 -15.48
C ALA A 10 14.36 2.83 -16.74
N ASP A 11 15.68 2.71 -16.77
CA ASP A 11 16.35 1.89 -17.79
C ASP A 11 16.24 0.42 -17.42
N LEU A 12 15.25 -0.25 -18.01
CA LEU A 12 14.93 -1.63 -17.71
C LEU A 12 16.01 -2.60 -18.21
N GLN A 13 16.85 -2.19 -19.16
CA GLN A 13 17.94 -3.03 -19.68
C GLN A 13 19.05 -3.25 -18.63
N TYR A 14 19.14 -2.35 -17.65
CA TYR A 14 20.08 -2.43 -16.53
C TYR A 14 19.39 -2.78 -15.19
N TRP A 15 18.15 -3.28 -15.23
CA TRP A 15 17.48 -3.73 -14.01
C TRP A 15 18.09 -5.04 -13.49
N GLN A 16 19.04 -4.93 -12.57
CA GLN A 16 19.77 -6.05 -11.95
C GLN A 16 19.36 -6.26 -10.49
N GLN A 17 18.14 -5.90 -10.12
CA GLN A 17 17.61 -6.10 -8.76
C GLN A 17 17.05 -7.51 -8.61
N ASN A 18 17.10 -8.04 -7.38
CA ASN A 18 16.53 -9.35 -7.05
C ASN A 18 15.00 -9.44 -7.25
N LEU A 19 14.32 -8.28 -7.28
CA LEU A 19 12.88 -8.18 -7.48
C LEU A 19 12.57 -7.81 -8.93
N SER A 20 11.59 -8.46 -9.55
CA SER A 20 11.14 -8.06 -10.89
C SER A 20 10.56 -6.65 -10.90
N VAL A 21 10.57 -6.00 -12.06
CA VAL A 21 9.98 -4.66 -12.25
C VAL A 21 8.51 -4.63 -11.81
N ASP A 22 7.71 -5.61 -12.24
CA ASP A 22 6.31 -5.73 -11.82
C ASP A 22 6.18 -5.96 -10.31
N GLY A 23 7.06 -6.79 -9.73
CA GLY A 23 7.10 -7.01 -8.28
C GLY A 23 7.38 -5.71 -7.51
N PHE A 24 8.31 -4.90 -8.01
CA PHE A 24 8.63 -3.59 -7.44
C PHE A 24 7.44 -2.64 -7.53
N VAL A 25 6.85 -2.48 -8.71
CA VAL A 25 5.67 -1.62 -8.92
C VAL A 25 4.51 -2.08 -8.03
N ARG A 26 4.29 -3.39 -7.90
CA ARG A 26 3.26 -3.97 -7.01
C ARG A 26 3.51 -3.58 -5.54
N GLN A 27 4.75 -3.70 -5.05
CA GLN A 27 5.09 -3.32 -3.67
C GLN A 27 4.87 -1.83 -3.41
N VAL A 28 5.34 -0.96 -4.31
CA VAL A 28 5.15 0.50 -4.19
C VAL A 28 3.66 0.85 -4.22
N THR A 29 2.92 0.26 -5.15
CA THR A 29 1.46 0.49 -5.26
C THR A 29 0.72 0.05 -4.01
N GLN A 30 1.04 -1.13 -3.46
CA GLN A 30 0.44 -1.61 -2.22
C GLN A 30 0.75 -0.69 -1.04
N ARG A 31 2.00 -0.24 -0.91
CA ARG A 31 2.40 0.68 0.16
C ARG A 31 1.70 2.04 0.06
N TYR A 32 1.56 2.57 -1.16
CA TYR A 32 0.82 3.80 -1.41
C TYR A 32 -0.66 3.66 -1.05
N ALA A 33 -1.30 2.57 -1.47
CA ALA A 33 -2.70 2.28 -1.14
C ALA A 33 -2.90 2.20 0.38
N TYR A 34 -2.02 1.49 1.08
CA TYR A 34 -2.03 1.42 2.54
C TYR A 34 -1.95 2.80 3.20
N GLN A 35 -0.94 3.61 2.82
CA GLN A 35 -0.76 4.95 3.38
C GLN A 35 -1.95 5.86 3.09
N THR A 36 -2.53 5.75 1.90
CA THR A 36 -3.74 6.50 1.52
C THR A 36 -4.90 6.12 2.43
N VAL A 37 -5.18 4.82 2.60
CA VAL A 37 -6.25 4.34 3.49
C VAL A 37 -6.03 4.84 4.92
N VAL A 38 -4.84 4.63 5.50
CA VAL A 38 -4.53 5.08 6.87
C VAL A 38 -4.73 6.59 7.02
N LYS A 39 -4.25 7.38 6.07
CA LYS A 39 -4.40 8.84 6.09
C LYS A 39 -5.86 9.25 6.05
N GLU A 40 -6.65 8.69 5.13
CA GLU A 40 -8.07 9.03 4.99
C GLU A 40 -8.89 8.54 6.20
N THR A 41 -8.63 7.34 6.74
CA THR A 41 -9.31 6.84 7.95
C THR A 41 -8.98 7.69 9.18
N THR A 42 -7.73 8.16 9.29
CA THR A 42 -7.30 9.04 10.39
C THR A 42 -8.03 10.38 10.35
N LYS A 43 -8.24 10.97 9.16
CA LYS A 43 -8.99 12.22 9.01
C LYS A 43 -10.43 12.13 9.53
N VAL A 44 -11.06 10.96 9.42
CA VAL A 44 -12.44 10.74 9.90
C VAL A 44 -12.50 10.18 11.33
N GLY A 45 -11.39 10.25 12.07
CA GLY A 45 -11.33 9.96 13.51
C GLY A 45 -11.15 8.50 13.87
N PHE A 46 -10.81 7.63 12.91
CA PHE A 46 -10.40 6.27 13.21
C PHE A 46 -8.89 6.19 13.46
N GLN A 47 -8.47 5.24 14.29
CA GLN A 47 -7.07 4.91 14.54
C GLN A 47 -6.80 3.46 14.13
N VAL A 48 -5.58 3.17 13.70
CA VAL A 48 -5.17 1.80 13.38
C VAL A 48 -5.09 0.99 14.66
N ALA A 49 -5.90 -0.06 14.75
CA ALA A 49 -5.88 -1.01 15.85
C ALA A 49 -4.91 -2.17 15.56
N GLU A 50 -4.88 -2.63 14.30
CA GLU A 50 -4.05 -3.77 13.89
C GLU A 50 -3.69 -3.68 12.41
N GLN A 51 -2.48 -4.11 12.08
CA GLN A 51 -2.02 -4.33 10.70
C GLN A 51 -1.37 -5.72 10.61
N GLN A 52 -1.86 -6.55 9.69
CA GLN A 52 -1.29 -7.87 9.40
C GLN A 52 -1.02 -8.04 7.91
N GLN A 53 0.11 -8.64 7.55
CA GLN A 53 0.36 -9.13 6.20
C GLN A 53 -0.07 -10.59 6.10
N GLN A 54 -0.85 -10.90 5.08
CA GLN A 54 -1.34 -12.26 4.79
C GLN A 54 -0.30 -13.05 3.99
N GLU A 55 -0.46 -14.38 3.96
CA GLU A 55 0.43 -15.28 3.20
C GLU A 55 0.45 -14.98 1.68
N ASP A 56 -0.67 -14.49 1.14
CA ASP A 56 -0.78 -14.06 -0.27
C ASP A 56 -0.15 -12.67 -0.54
N GLY A 57 0.39 -12.05 0.51
CA GLY A 57 1.02 -10.73 0.49
C GLY A 57 0.05 -9.57 0.63
N SER A 58 -1.27 -9.79 0.76
CA SER A 58 -2.24 -8.72 1.03
C SER A 58 -2.09 -8.14 2.44
N ILE A 59 -2.60 -6.93 2.66
CA ILE A 59 -2.55 -6.25 3.97
C ILE A 59 -3.96 -6.18 4.53
N ARG A 60 -4.15 -6.80 5.70
CA ARG A 60 -5.37 -6.65 6.52
C ARG A 60 -5.15 -5.50 7.50
N LEU A 61 -6.05 -4.53 7.46
CA LEU A 61 -6.02 -3.34 8.31
C LEU A 61 -7.30 -3.29 9.15
N ILE A 62 -7.18 -3.29 10.46
CA ILE A 62 -8.29 -3.03 11.39
C ILE A 62 -8.16 -1.63 11.92
N VAL A 63 -9.23 -0.85 11.83
CA VAL A 63 -9.32 0.49 12.37
C VAL A 63 -10.47 0.58 13.38
N GLN A 64 -10.29 1.39 14.41
CA GLN A 64 -11.27 1.59 15.47
C GLN A 64 -11.46 3.07 15.76
N ARG A 65 -12.66 3.44 16.21
CA ARG A 65 -12.98 4.78 16.67
C ARG A 65 -13.70 4.68 18.00
N TRP A 66 -13.25 5.46 18.98
CA TRP A 66 -13.92 5.54 20.27
C TRP A 66 -15.13 6.47 20.15
N SER A 67 -16.29 5.97 20.54
CA SER A 67 -17.48 6.79 20.82
C SER A 67 -17.62 6.91 22.33
N ALA A 68 -17.55 8.14 22.84
CA ALA A 68 -17.83 8.47 24.23
C ALA A 68 -19.33 8.33 24.54
#